data_AF-A0A946YBF3-F1
#
_entry.id   AF-A0A946YBF3-F1
#
_cell.length_a   1.000
_cell.length_b   1.000
_cell.length_c   1.000
_cell.angle_alpha   90.00
_cell.angle_beta   90.00
_cell.angle_gamma   90.00
#
_symmetry.space_group_name_H-M   'P 1'
#
loop_
_entity.id
_entity.type
_entity.pdbx_description
1 polymer ?
#
loop_
_entity_poly.entity_id
_entity_poly.type
_entity_poly.pdbx_seq_one_letter_code
_entity_poly.pdbx_strand_id
1 'polypeptide(L)' 'MRGLVVVAHGSRRAESNEEIRALTRKLADGAGEHYRHVECAFLELAEPSIPDGLRNAISAGAT' A
#
# COMPACT_ATOMS: atom_id res chain seq x y z
N MET A 1 4.69 -11.70 11.00
CA MET A 1 5.61 -11.38 9.86
C MET A 1 5.44 -9.91 9.53
N ARG A 2 6.40 -9.25 8.86
CA ARG A 2 6.29 -7.81 8.58
C ARG A 2 5.39 -7.55 7.38
N GLY A 3 4.61 -6.47 7.44
CA GLY A 3 3.90 -5.89 6.31
C GLY A 3 4.43 -4.49 6.03
N LEU A 4 4.35 -4.04 4.77
CA LEU A 4 4.70 -2.69 4.35
C LEU A 4 3.49 -2.01 3.75
N VAL A 5 3.06 -0.89 4.33
CA VAL A 5 1.99 -0.05 3.78
C VAL A 5 2.59 1.28 3.35
N VAL A 6 2.58 1.55 2.05
CA VAL A 6 3.03 2.82 1.48
C VAL A 6 1.90 3.83 1.60
N VAL A 7 2.10 4.85 2.42
CA VAL A 7 1.08 5.87 2.66
C VAL A 7 1.29 7.08 1.75
N ALA A 8 0.25 7.52 1.06
CA ALA A 8 0.23 8.75 0.29
C ALA A 8 -0.99 9.61 0.66
N HIS A 9 -0.95 10.90 0.32
CA HIS A 9 -2.09 11.79 0.55
C HIS A 9 -3.31 11.37 -0.28
N GLY A 10 -3.08 10.92 -1.51
CA GLY A 10 -4.10 10.67 -2.52
C GLY A 10 -4.45 11.95 -3.30
N SER A 11 -4.95 11.78 -4.52
CA SER A 11 -5.09 12.86 -5.49
C SER A 11 -6.39 12.73 -6.27
N ARG A 12 -6.96 13.87 -6.68
CA ARG A 12 -8.05 13.92 -7.66
C ARG A 12 -7.59 13.51 -9.06
N ARG A 13 -6.28 13.58 -9.34
CA ARG A 13 -5.69 13.10 -10.59
C ARG A 13 -5.39 11.61 -10.48
N ALA A 14 -6.11 10.81 -11.26
CA ALA A 14 -5.95 9.35 -11.27
C ALA A 14 -4.50 8.92 -11.57
N GLU A 15 -3.81 9.63 -12.47
CA GLU A 15 -2.40 9.39 -12.83
C GLU A 15 -1.48 9.41 -11.61
N SER A 16 -1.64 10.40 -10.73
CA SER A 16 -0.82 10.51 -9.51
C SER A 16 -1.06 9.35 -8.55
N ASN A 17 -2.31 8.86 -8.45
CA ASN A 17 -2.60 7.68 -7.63
C ASN A 17 -1.99 6.42 -8.25
N GLU A 18 -2.02 6.30 -9.58
CA GLU A 18 -1.44 5.17 -10.31
C GLU A 18 0.09 5.13 -10.18
N GLU A 19 0.77 6.28 -10.12
CA GLU A 19 2.20 6.35 -9.83
C GLU A 19 2.54 5.74 -8.46
N ILE A 20 1.74 6.01 -7.43
CA ILE A 20 1.92 5.41 -6.09
C ILE A 20 1.67 3.90 -6.14
N ARG A 21 0.63 3.45 -6.86
CA ARG A 21 0.36 2.02 -7.04
C ARG A 21 1.50 1.32 -7.80
N ALA A 22 2.03 1.96 -8.83
CA ALA A 22 3.14 1.44 -9.61
C ALA A 22 4.44 1.34 -8.78
N LEU A 23 4.74 2.35 -7.97
CA LEU A 23 5.83 2.32 -7.00
C LEU A 23 5.67 1.16 -6.02
N THR A 24 4.46 0.98 -5.48
CA THR A 24 4.15 -0.07 -4.52
C THR A 24 4.33 -1.47 -5.12
N ARG A 25 3.89 -1.68 -6.37
CA ARG A 25 4.13 -2.94 -7.09
C ARG A 25 5.63 -3.24 -7.25
N LYS A 26 6.43 -2.23 -7.61
CA LYS A 26 7.90 -2.38 -7.70
C LYS A 26 8.54 -2.74 -6.35
N LEU A 27 8.04 -2.16 -5.26
CA LEU A 27 8.49 -2.52 -3.91
C LEU A 27 8.11 -3.95 -3.55
N ALA A 28 6.90 -4.38 -3.90
CA ALA A 28 6.44 -5.75 -3.69
C ALA A 28 7.33 -6.77 -4.44
N ASP A 29 7.67 -6.49 -5.70
CA ASP A 29 8.56 -7.34 -6.51
C ASP A 29 9.97 -7.48 -5.89
N GLY A 30 10.46 -6.42 -5.23
CA GLY A 30 11.76 -6.39 -4.57
C GLY A 30 11.75 -6.81 -3.08
N ALA A 31 10.59 -7.02 -2.48
CA ALA A 31 10.46 -7.25 -1.04
C ALA A 31 10.94 -8.64 -0.59
N GLY A 32 10.91 -9.63 -1.49
CA GLY A 32 11.28 -11.01 -1.18
C GLY A 32 10.54 -11.55 0.05
N GLU A 33 11.25 -12.29 0.91
CA GLU A 33 10.69 -12.85 2.13
C GLU A 33 10.64 -11.84 3.31
N HIS A 34 11.15 -10.62 3.13
CA HIS A 34 11.21 -9.62 4.21
C HIS A 34 9.83 -9.06 4.58
N TYR A 35 8.95 -8.93 3.59
CA TYR A 35 7.58 -8.46 3.79
C TYR A 35 6.60 -9.46 3.20
N ARG A 36 5.71 -9.97 4.04
CA ARG A 36 4.65 -10.89 3.60
C ARG A 36 3.57 -10.17 2.77
N HIS A 37 3.39 -8.89 3.01
CA HIS A 37 2.36 -8.08 2.37
C HIS A 37 2.90 -6.68 2.08
N VAL A 38 2.67 -6.19 0.86
CA VAL A 38 3.07 -4.85 0.43
C VAL A 38 1.90 -4.22 -0.31
N GLU A 39 1.38 -3.11 0.19
CA GLU A 39 0.30 -2.36 -0.47
C GLU A 39 0.45 -0.85 -0.29
N CYS A 40 -0.35 -0.07 -1.02
CA CYS A 40 -0.48 1.36 -0.79
C CYS A 40 -1.81 1.68 -0.13
N ALA A 41 -1.84 2.75 0.66
CA ALA A 41 -3.05 3.32 1.21
C ALA A 41 -3.02 4.85 1.19
N PHE A 42 -4.19 5.46 1.18
CA PHE A 42 -4.34 6.90 0.95
C PHE A 42 -5.03 7.60 2.12
N LEU A 43 -4.62 8.84 2.39
CA LEU A 43 -5.26 9.68 3.40
C LEU A 43 -6.68 10.08 2.96
N GLU A 44 -6.83 10.45 1.69
CA GLU A 44 -8.09 10.86 1.08
C GLU A 44 -8.06 10.68 -0.45
N LEU A 45 -9.21 10.88 -1.11
CA LEU A 45 -9.36 10.97 -2.59
C LEU A 45 -9.06 9.69 -3.40
N ALA A 46 -8.51 8.66 -2.77
CA ALA A 46 -8.19 7.38 -3.39
C ALA A 46 -8.33 6.25 -2.37
N GLU A 47 -8.44 5.03 -2.88
CA GLU A 47 -8.62 3.82 -2.07
C GLU A 47 -7.47 2.82 -2.28
N PRO A 48 -7.14 1.96 -1.31
CA PRO A 48 -7.76 1.87 0.01
C PRO A 48 -7.34 3.02 0.94
N SER A 49 -8.21 3.38 1.88
CA SER A 49 -7.87 4.31 2.97
C SER A 49 -6.74 3.76 3.86
N ILE A 50 -6.00 4.62 4.58
CA ILE A 50 -4.96 4.18 5.54
C ILE A 50 -5.49 3.13 6.54
N PRO A 51 -6.66 3.33 7.19
CA PRO A 51 -7.25 2.30 8.05
C PRO A 51 -7.51 0.97 7.31
N ASP A 52 -7.97 1.01 6.06
CA ASP A 52 -8.21 -0.20 5.27
C ASP A 52 -6.92 -0.91 4.87
N GLY A 53 -5.90 -0.18 4.45
CA GLY A 53 -4.59 -0.77 4.16
C GLY A 53 -3.95 -1.43 5.38
N LEU A 54 -4.12 -0.86 6.57
CA LEU A 54 -3.68 -1.52 7.80
C LEU A 54 -4.47 -2.79 8.10
N ARG A 55 -5.81 -2.75 7.94
CA ARG A 55 -6.67 -3.93 8.12
C ARG A 55 -6.31 -5.05 7.14
N ASN A 56 -6.09 -4.70 5.88
CA ASN A 56 -5.66 -5.62 4.83
C ASN A 56 -4.32 -6.28 5.19
N ALA A 57 -3.32 -5.49 5.60
CA ALA A 57 -2.03 -6.02 6.02
C ALA A 57 -2.15 -6.98 7.22
N ILE A 58 -2.96 -6.64 8.22
CA ILE A 58 -3.23 -7.52 9.37
C ILE A 58 -3.92 -8.80 8.91
N SER A 59 -4.94 -8.70 8.05
CA SER A 59 -5.64 -9.86 7.49
C SER A 59 -4.72 -10.75 6.64
N ALA A 60 -3.69 -10.16 6.03
CA ALA A 60 -2.63 -10.87 5.32
C ALA A 60 -1.57 -11.50 6.25
N GLY A 61 -1.73 -11.40 7.58
CA GLY A 61 -0.85 -12.02 8.56
C GLY A 61 0.38 -11.17 8.93
N ALA A 62 0.33 -9.86 8.70
CA ALA A 62 1.27 -8.92 9.29
C ALA A 62 1.02 -8.77 10.80
N THR A 63 2.10 -8.62 11.58
CA THR A 63 2.09 -8.53 13.06
C THR A 63 3.10 -7.52 13.54
#